data_AF-A0A942GHG7-F1
#
_entry.id   AF-A0A942GHG7-F1
#
_cell.length_a   1.000
_cell.length_b   1.000
_cell.length_c   1.000
_cell.angle_alpha   90.00
_cell.angle_beta   90.00
_cell.angle_gamma   90.00
#
_symmetry.space_group_name_H-M   'P 1'
#
loop_
_entity.id
_entity.type
_entity.pdbx_description
1 polymer ?
#
loop_
_entity_poly.entity_id
_entity_poly.type
_entity_poly.pdbx_seq_one_letter_code
_entity_poly.pdbx_strand_id
1 'polypeptide(L)'
;VIFTTVCFLAGVLFAYFVMLPLTLQFAAQFGSPEIANNFSIDEYFSIILSVIIGAGLVFELPMLSFFLSKIGILTPKIMRKYRRHSIVVILILAAVLTPGTDPVSQILLAIPLVFLYEISILVSKIFQKKD
;
A
#
# COMPACT_ATOMS: atom_id res chain seq x y z
N VAL A 1 -6.21 14.67 -13.24
CA VAL A 1 -4.86 14.46 -13.81
C VAL A 1 -3.78 14.92 -12.85
N ILE A 2 -3.70 16.19 -12.42
CA ILE A 2 -2.63 16.61 -11.48
C ILE A 2 -2.68 15.82 -10.15
N PHE A 3 -3.86 15.67 -9.54
CA PHE A 3 -4.01 14.94 -8.28
C PHE A 3 -3.63 13.44 -8.39
N THR A 4 -4.10 12.75 -9.44
CA THR A 4 -3.71 11.35 -9.74
C THR A 4 -2.20 11.24 -9.90
N THR A 5 -1.58 12.11 -10.71
CA THR A 5 -0.14 12.07 -10.96
C THR A 5 0.67 12.30 -9.68
N VAL A 6 0.26 13.22 -8.83
CA VAL A 6 0.92 13.46 -7.53
C VAL A 6 0.78 12.25 -6.61
N CYS A 7 -0.40 11.66 -6.51
CA CYS A 7 -0.63 10.44 -5.72
C CYS A 7 0.22 9.28 -6.24
N PHE A 8 0.25 9.04 -7.55
CA PHE A 8 1.04 7.99 -8.17
C PHE A 8 2.54 8.18 -7.93
N LEU A 9 3.08 9.40 -8.16
CA LEU A 9 4.48 9.71 -7.92
C LEU A 9 4.85 9.57 -6.44
N ALA A 10 3.98 10.02 -5.53
CA ALA A 10 4.17 9.80 -4.09
C ALA A 10 4.21 8.30 -3.75
N GLY A 11 3.38 7.49 -4.42
CA GLY A 11 3.38 6.04 -4.28
C GLY A 11 4.66 5.39 -4.76
N VAL A 12 5.17 5.77 -5.94
CA VAL A 12 6.45 5.28 -6.47
C VAL A 12 7.61 5.65 -5.54
N LEU A 13 7.65 6.90 -5.06
CA LEU A 13 8.67 7.35 -4.10
C LEU A 13 8.58 6.57 -2.79
N PHE A 14 7.38 6.35 -2.26
CA PHE A 14 7.17 5.55 -1.06
C PHE A 14 7.61 4.10 -1.25
N ALA A 15 7.29 3.50 -2.41
CA ALA A 15 7.70 2.15 -2.74
C ALA A 15 9.22 2.01 -2.72
N TYR A 16 9.91 2.94 -3.37
CA TYR A 16 11.36 2.90 -3.53
C TYR A 16 12.12 3.22 -2.24
N PHE A 17 11.71 4.27 -1.51
CA PHE A 17 12.44 4.74 -0.32
C PHE A 17 12.01 4.07 0.98
N VAL A 18 10.81 3.49 1.06
CA VAL A 18 10.29 2.91 2.31
C VAL A 18 10.03 1.42 2.16
N MET A 19 9.20 0.98 1.21
CA MET A 19 8.81 -0.44 1.13
C MET A 19 9.95 -1.34 0.69
N LEU A 20 10.70 -0.95 -0.34
CA LEU A 20 11.78 -1.73 -0.92
C LEU A 20 12.95 -1.99 0.06
N PRO A 21 13.53 -0.99 0.76
CA PRO A 21 14.56 -1.27 1.74
C PRO A 21 14.04 -2.10 2.91
N LEU A 22 12.77 -1.93 3.28
CA LEU A 22 12.15 -2.70 4.35
C LEU A 22 12.03 -4.17 3.95
N THR A 23 11.43 -4.46 2.80
CA THR A 23 11.28 -5.83 2.29
C THR A 23 12.64 -6.50 2.10
N LEU A 24 13.65 -5.80 1.57
CA LEU A 24 14.99 -6.34 1.38
C LEU A 24 15.73 -6.57 2.71
N GLN A 25 15.60 -5.67 3.69
CA GLN A 25 16.19 -5.86 5.01
C GLN A 25 15.58 -7.06 5.73
N PHE A 26 14.25 -7.23 5.66
CA PHE A 26 13.58 -8.40 6.20
C PHE A 26 14.05 -9.68 5.50
N ALA A 27 14.11 -9.69 4.16
CA ALA A 27 14.61 -10.83 3.41
C ALA A 27 16.07 -11.17 3.75
N ALA A 28 16.91 -10.14 3.97
CA ALA A 28 18.32 -10.31 4.36
C ALA A 28 18.49 -10.89 5.78
N GLN A 29 17.58 -10.56 6.72
CA GLN A 29 17.64 -11.04 8.10
C GLN A 29 17.45 -12.56 8.27
N PHE A 30 16.91 -13.24 7.25
CA PHE A 30 16.77 -14.70 7.29
C PHE A 30 18.05 -15.47 6.92
N GLY A 31 19.11 -14.78 6.47
CA GLY A 31 20.41 -15.40 6.23
C GLY A 31 21.21 -15.58 7.53
N SER A 32 21.63 -16.81 7.85
CA SER A 32 22.66 -17.05 8.87
C SER A 32 24.06 -16.86 8.26
N PRO A 33 25.11 -16.55 9.04
CA PRO A 33 26.48 -16.48 8.52
C PRO A 33 26.98 -17.80 7.88
N GLU A 34 26.27 -18.91 8.10
CA GLU A 34 26.57 -20.23 7.51
C GLU A 34 25.83 -20.49 6.18
N ILE A 35 24.80 -19.72 5.85
CA ILE A 35 24.01 -19.85 4.61
C ILE A 35 24.10 -18.53 3.85
N ALA A 36 24.94 -18.49 2.81
CA ALA A 36 25.04 -17.32 1.95
C ALA A 36 23.68 -17.02 1.29
N ASN A 37 23.12 -15.85 1.58
CA ASN A 37 21.86 -15.40 1.02
C ASN A 37 22.06 -14.96 -0.43
N ASN A 38 22.10 -15.94 -1.34
CA ASN A 38 22.25 -15.71 -2.78
C ASN A 38 20.87 -15.42 -3.39
N PHE A 39 20.42 -14.17 -3.29
CA PHE A 39 19.26 -13.73 -4.06
C PHE A 39 19.57 -13.86 -5.56
N SER A 40 18.70 -14.59 -6.27
CA SER A 40 18.79 -14.59 -7.73
C SER A 40 18.42 -13.20 -8.26
N ILE A 41 19.06 -12.77 -9.34
CA ILE A 41 18.75 -11.48 -9.99
C ILE A 41 17.26 -11.42 -10.34
N ASP A 42 16.69 -12.54 -10.80
CA ASP A 42 15.26 -12.65 -11.12
C ASP A 42 14.35 -12.42 -9.92
N GLU A 43 14.70 -12.96 -8.75
CA GLU A 43 13.95 -12.76 -7.51
C GLU A 43 14.02 -11.30 -7.05
N TYR A 44 15.19 -10.68 -7.17
CA TYR A 44 15.38 -9.27 -6.84
C TYR A 44 14.50 -8.37 -7.71
N PHE A 45 14.51 -8.56 -9.03
CA PHE A 45 13.65 -7.79 -9.94
C PHE A 45 12.16 -8.05 -9.70
N SER A 46 11.78 -9.30 -9.41
CA SER A 46 10.39 -9.67 -9.07
C SER A 46 9.89 -8.93 -7.83
N ILE A 47 10.71 -8.86 -6.76
CA ILE A 47 10.40 -8.09 -5.54
C ILE A 47 10.21 -6.62 -5.88
N ILE A 48 11.13 -6.01 -6.62
CA ILE A 48 11.07 -4.58 -6.97
C ILE A 48 9.80 -4.27 -7.77
N LEU A 49 9.54 -5.04 -8.82
CA LEU A 49 8.36 -4.86 -9.68
C LEU A 49 7.07 -4.99 -8.88
N SER A 50 6.97 -6.02 -8.05
CA SER A 50 5.79 -6.28 -7.22
C SER A 50 5.53 -5.13 -6.24
N VAL A 51 6.57 -4.66 -5.56
CA VAL A 51 6.47 -3.56 -4.58
C VAL A 51 6.10 -2.24 -5.26
N ILE A 52 6.72 -1.90 -6.38
CA ILE A 52 6.43 -0.64 -7.10
C ILE A 52 5.01 -0.64 -7.66
N ILE A 53 4.59 -1.72 -8.32
CA ILE A 53 3.24 -1.83 -8.91
C ILE A 53 2.20 -1.81 -7.78
N GLY A 54 2.43 -2.59 -6.73
CA GLY A 54 1.54 -2.65 -5.57
C GLY A 54 1.37 -1.30 -4.89
N ALA A 55 2.47 -0.64 -4.58
CA ALA A 55 2.46 0.68 -3.97
C ALA A 55 1.79 1.72 -4.86
N GLY A 56 2.10 1.75 -6.16
CA GLY A 56 1.49 2.67 -7.12
C GLY A 56 -0.04 2.52 -7.17
N LEU A 57 -0.54 1.28 -7.21
CA LEU A 57 -1.98 1.00 -7.21
C LEU A 57 -2.64 1.40 -5.89
N VAL A 58 -2.02 1.12 -4.74
CA VAL A 58 -2.61 1.47 -3.44
C VAL A 58 -2.60 2.97 -3.19
N PHE A 59 -1.60 3.69 -3.70
CA PHE A 59 -1.56 5.15 -3.61
C PHE A 59 -2.60 5.87 -4.47
N GLU A 60 -3.32 5.17 -5.36
CA GLU A 60 -4.49 5.72 -6.05
C GLU A 60 -5.76 5.70 -5.18
N LEU A 61 -5.76 5.00 -4.03
CA LEU A 61 -6.91 4.96 -3.11
C LEU A 61 -7.42 6.35 -2.67
N PRO A 62 -6.57 7.35 -2.33
CA PRO A 62 -7.03 8.68 -1.98
C PRO A 62 -7.72 9.39 -3.14
N MET A 63 -7.26 9.19 -4.38
CA MET A 63 -7.91 9.72 -5.57
C MET A 63 -9.24 9.03 -5.85
N LEU A 64 -9.28 7.71 -5.75
CA LEU A 64 -10.51 6.95 -5.93
C LEU A 64 -11.56 7.39 -4.89
N SER A 65 -11.14 7.54 -3.63
CA SER A 65 -11.98 8.04 -2.54
C SER A 65 -12.49 9.46 -2.82
N PHE A 66 -11.62 10.36 -3.28
CA PHE A 66 -11.98 11.71 -3.69
C PHE A 66 -13.07 11.70 -4.77
N PHE A 67 -12.86 10.95 -5.85
CA PHE A 67 -13.77 10.91 -6.99
C PHE A 67 -15.14 10.34 -6.62
N LEU A 68 -15.16 9.22 -5.90
CA LEU A 68 -16.40 8.58 -5.45
C LEU A 68 -17.15 9.45 -4.42
N SER A 69 -16.44 10.18 -3.58
CA SER A 69 -17.05 11.08 -2.59
C SER A 69 -17.62 12.34 -3.22
N LYS A 70 -17.01 12.84 -4.29
CA LYS A 70 -17.50 13.98 -5.06
C LYS A 70 -18.83 13.66 -5.77
N ILE A 71 -18.98 12.42 -6.25
CA ILE A 71 -20.22 11.95 -6.91
C ILE A 71 -21.29 11.54 -5.88
N GLY A 72 -20.91 11.38 -4.61
CA GLY A 72 -21.83 11.05 -3.50
C GLY A 72 -22.02 9.55 -3.25
N ILE A 73 -21.32 8.68 -4.00
CA ILE A 73 -21.38 7.22 -3.83
C ILE A 73 -20.67 6.80 -2.54
N LEU A 74 -19.51 7.39 -2.27
CA LEU A 74 -18.72 7.09 -1.08
C LEU A 74 -18.88 8.22 -0.06
N THR A 75 -19.20 7.88 1.18
CA THR A 75 -19.23 8.86 2.27
C THR A 75 -18.25 8.47 3.37
N PRO A 76 -17.71 9.44 4.12
CA PRO A 76 -16.84 9.16 5.27
C PRO A 76 -17.52 8.26 6.29
N LYS A 77 -18.86 8.35 6.42
CA LYS A 77 -19.66 7.48 7.28
C LYS A 77 -19.59 6.02 6.84
N ILE A 78 -19.73 5.75 5.53
CA ILE A 78 -19.61 4.40 4.97
C ILE A 78 -18.18 3.88 5.17
N MET A 79 -17.16 4.66 4.81
CA MET A 79 -15.76 4.24 4.97
C MET A 79 -15.41 3.91 6.43
N ARG A 80 -15.91 4.71 7.39
CA ARG A 80 -15.72 4.42 8.82
C ARG A 80 -16.50 3.19 9.29
N LYS A 81 -17.72 2.98 8.80
CA LYS A 81 -18.53 1.79 9.12
C LYS A 81 -17.84 0.51 8.64
N TYR A 82 -17.26 0.52 7.44
CA TYR A 82 -16.60 -0.63 6.83
C TYR A 82 -15.09 -0.70 7.12
N ARG A 83 -14.56 0.09 8.06
CA ARG A 83 -13.13 0.14 8.41
C ARG A 83 -12.51 -1.25 8.66
N ARG A 84 -13.23 -2.13 9.36
CA ARG A 84 -12.78 -3.52 9.60
C ARG A 84 -12.63 -4.32 8.30
N HIS A 85 -13.54 -4.15 7.35
CA HIS A 85 -13.49 -4.83 6.05
C HIS A 85 -12.34 -4.28 5.20
N SER A 86 -12.14 -2.96 5.20
CA SER A 86 -11.02 -2.33 4.50
C SER A 86 -9.66 -2.80 5.03
N ILE A 87 -9.52 -2.97 6.34
CA ILE A 87 -8.29 -3.53 6.93
C ILE A 87 -8.05 -4.97 6.44
N VAL A 88 -9.09 -5.80 6.34
CA VAL A 88 -8.95 -7.16 5.80
C VAL A 88 -8.52 -7.13 4.33
N VAL A 89 -9.12 -6.26 3.50
CA VAL A 89 -8.70 -6.09 2.09
C VAL A 89 -7.25 -5.62 2.00
N ILE A 90 -6.84 -4.68 2.85
CA ILE A 90 -5.45 -4.21 2.91
C ILE A 90 -4.49 -5.35 3.29
N LEU A 91 -4.87 -6.20 4.24
CA LEU A 91 -4.06 -7.37 4.61
C LEU A 91 -3.95 -8.37 3.46
N ILE A 92 -5.03 -8.61 2.71
CA ILE A 92 -5.01 -9.47 1.53
C ILE A 92 -4.10 -8.89 0.45
N LEU A 93 -4.20 -7.59 0.18
CA LEU A 93 -3.32 -6.89 -0.76
C LEU A 93 -1.85 -6.98 -0.31
N ALA A 94 -1.58 -6.73 0.98
CA ALA A 94 -0.24 -6.86 1.53
C ALA A 94 0.30 -8.30 1.38
N ALA A 95 -0.53 -9.32 1.56
CA ALA A 95 -0.13 -10.71 1.35
C ALA A 95 0.25 -11.00 -0.12
N VAL A 96 -0.51 -10.48 -1.07
CA VAL A 96 -0.22 -10.65 -2.51
C VAL A 96 1.06 -9.93 -2.92
N LEU A 97 1.35 -8.78 -2.31
CA LEU A 97 2.55 -7.99 -2.59
C LEU A 97 3.81 -8.50 -1.88
N THR A 98 3.68 -9.39 -0.90
CA THR A 98 4.80 -9.95 -0.12
C THR A 98 5.10 -11.36 -0.63
N PRO A 99 6.17 -11.56 -1.42
CA PRO A 99 6.45 -12.86 -2.03
C PRO A 99 6.78 -13.97 -1.02
N GLY A 100 7.23 -13.61 0.19
CA GLY A 100 7.62 -14.56 1.23
C GLY A 100 6.48 -15.15 2.06
N THR A 101 5.23 -14.68 1.91
CA THR A 101 4.10 -15.03 2.79
C THR A 101 4.43 -14.95 4.29
N ASP A 102 5.31 -14.03 4.66
CA ASP A 102 5.76 -13.87 6.04
C ASP A 102 4.85 -12.86 6.78
N PRO A 103 4.29 -13.24 7.95
CA PRO A 103 3.34 -12.38 8.67
C PRO A 103 3.94 -11.04 9.11
N VAL A 104 5.25 -10.99 9.35
CA VAL A 104 5.91 -9.79 9.88
C VAL A 104 6.03 -8.72 8.80
N SER A 105 6.58 -9.03 7.61
CA SER A 105 6.64 -8.07 6.51
C SER A 105 5.25 -7.72 6.01
N GLN A 106 4.30 -8.67 6.03
CA GLN A 106 2.92 -8.39 5.67
C GLN A 106 2.29 -7.32 6.59
N ILE A 107 2.41 -7.47 7.91
CA ILE A 107 1.88 -6.48 8.87
C ILE A 107 2.59 -5.15 8.68
N LEU A 108 3.90 -5.18 8.48
CA LEU A 108 4.71 -3.99 8.34
C LEU A 108 4.38 -3.19 7.08
N LEU A 109 4.05 -3.87 5.97
CA LEU A 109 3.50 -3.25 4.76
C LEU A 109 2.04 -2.83 4.95
N ALA A 110 1.24 -3.54 5.75
CA ALA A 110 -0.14 -3.17 6.01
C ALA A 110 -0.28 -1.84 6.77
N ILE A 111 0.66 -1.53 7.68
CA ILE A 111 0.67 -0.26 8.46
C ILE A 111 0.57 0.98 7.56
N PRO A 112 1.47 1.21 6.58
CA PRO A 112 1.38 2.38 5.71
C PRO A 112 0.14 2.36 4.81
N LEU A 113 -0.36 1.19 4.40
CA LEU A 113 -1.59 1.10 3.61
C LEU A 113 -2.83 1.47 4.43
N VAL A 114 -2.89 1.08 5.70
CA VAL A 114 -3.95 1.52 6.63
C VAL A 114 -3.86 3.03 6.86
N PHE A 115 -2.66 3.58 6.99
CA PHE A 115 -2.46 5.03 7.09
C PHE A 115 -2.98 5.77 5.85
N LEU A 116 -2.70 5.27 4.65
CA LEU A 116 -3.27 5.82 3.41
C LEU A 116 -4.79 5.72 3.34
N TYR A 117 -5.36 4.64 3.88
CA TYR A 117 -6.81 4.51 3.98
C TYR A 117 -7.41 5.59 4.90
N GLU A 118 -6.78 5.90 6.03
CA GLU A 118 -7.21 7.01 6.89
C GLU A 118 -7.10 8.37 6.19
N ILE A 119 -6.02 8.61 5.43
CA ILE A 119 -5.91 9.80 4.57
C ILE A 119 -7.07 9.84 3.57
N SER A 120 -7.41 8.70 2.97
CA SER A 120 -8.52 8.59 2.02
C SER A 120 -9.87 8.93 2.65
N ILE A 121 -10.09 8.60 3.92
CA ILE A 121 -11.28 9.01 4.70
C ILE A 121 -11.29 10.52 4.92
N LEU A 122 -10.14 11.12 5.25
CA LEU A 122 -10.02 12.56 5.43
C LEU A 122 -10.33 13.32 4.14
N VAL A 123 -9.78 12.87 3.01
CA VAL A 123 -10.06 13.41 1.69
C VAL A 123 -11.56 13.27 1.37
N SER A 124 -12.16 12.10 1.60
CA SER A 124 -13.60 11.90 1.47
C SER A 124 -14.40 12.91 2.30
N LYS A 125 -13.98 13.19 3.53
CA LYS A 125 -14.68 14.13 4.43
C LYS A 125 -14.63 15.57 3.94
N ILE A 126 -13.52 16.00 3.37
CA ILE A 126 -13.34 17.37 2.86
C ILE A 126 -14.17 17.58 1.59
N PHE A 127 -14.22 16.57 0.72
CA PHE A 127 -14.86 16.65 -0.60
C PHE A 127 -16.22 15.97 -0.69
N GLN A 128 -16.76 15.50 0.43
CA GLN A 128 -18.11 14.97 0.50
C GLN A 128 -19.07 16.07 0.06
N LYS A 129 -19.88 15.79 -0.96
CA LYS A 129 -20.99 16.66 -1.34
C LYS A 129 -21.92 16.81 -0.12
N LYS A 130 -21.96 18.01 0.44
CA LYS A 130 -22.98 18.41 1.41
C LYS A 130 -24.28 18.52 0.63
N ASP A 131 -25.21 17.61 0.87
CA ASP A 131 -26.62 17.87 0.55
C ASP A 131 -27.13 19.02 1.44
#